data_AF-A0A353XS11-F1
#
_entry.id   AF-A0A353XS11-F1
#
_cell.length_a   1.000
_cell.length_b   1.000
_cell.length_c   1.000
_cell.angle_alpha   90.00
_cell.angle_beta   90.00
_cell.angle_gamma   90.00
#
_symmetry.space_group_name_H-M   'P 1'
#
loop_
_entity.id
_entity.type
_entity.pdbx_description
1 polymer ?
#
loop_
_entity_poly.entity_id
_entity_poly.type
_entity_poly.pdbx_seq_one_letter_code
_entity_poly.pdbx_strand_id
1 'polypeptide(L)'
;PSQIGSIEFAVEKFGTRLVVVLGHSHCGAVTACVEALMNPEQNYTTNLQSIVDRIRPSVYNLHELATAKGGDIDVQELIDRSISANVRMSVSQLKHASRLLEDMNREGELLIVGAEYNLDTGEVEFLPM
;
A
#
# COMPACT_ATOMS: atom_id res chain seq x y z
N PRO A 1 -0.95 20.34 -3.06
CA PRO A 1 -1.89 19.48 -3.81
C PRO A 1 -2.11 18.15 -3.06
N SER A 2 -3.35 17.65 -3.00
CA SER A 2 -3.59 16.29 -2.50
C SER A 2 -3.11 15.26 -3.54
N GLN A 3 -2.71 14.07 -3.10
CA GLN A 3 -2.25 12.99 -4.00
C GLN A 3 -3.33 12.64 -5.05
N ILE A 4 -4.60 12.60 -4.63
CA ILE A 4 -5.75 12.32 -5.51
C ILE A 4 -5.89 13.41 -6.58
N GLY A 5 -5.82 14.69 -6.20
CA GLY A 5 -5.96 15.79 -7.17
C GLY A 5 -4.85 15.81 -8.22
N SER A 6 -3.64 15.37 -7.87
CA SER A 6 -2.55 15.19 -8.85
C SER A 6 -2.85 14.09 -9.86
N ILE A 7 -3.50 12.99 -9.43
CA ILE A 7 -3.88 11.88 -10.31
C ILE A 7 -5.03 12.30 -11.22
N GLU A 8 -6.07 12.95 -10.67
CA GLU A 8 -7.18 13.50 -11.46
C GLU A 8 -6.69 14.48 -12.52
N PHE A 9 -5.78 15.38 -12.15
CA PHE A 9 -5.20 16.32 -13.10
C PHE A 9 -4.50 15.60 -14.26
N ALA A 10 -3.74 14.55 -13.99
CA ALA A 10 -3.05 13.79 -15.03
C ALA A 10 -4.01 13.02 -15.96
N VAL A 11 -5.10 12.48 -15.39
CA VAL A 11 -6.14 11.79 -16.14
C VAL A 11 -6.92 12.78 -17.01
N GLU A 12 -7.40 13.89 -16.43
CA GLU A 12 -8.26 14.86 -17.11
C GLU A 12 -7.50 15.72 -18.13
N LYS A 13 -6.28 16.19 -17.79
CA LYS A 13 -5.53 17.11 -18.65
C LYS A 13 -4.65 16.43 -19.68
N PHE A 14 -4.16 15.23 -19.41
CA PHE A 14 -3.24 14.54 -20.30
C PHE A 14 -3.81 13.25 -20.90
N GLY A 15 -5.03 12.85 -20.50
CA GLY A 15 -5.64 11.61 -20.99
C GLY A 15 -4.90 10.37 -20.51
N THR A 16 -4.22 10.43 -19.35
CA THR A 16 -3.53 9.28 -18.76
C THR A 16 -4.51 8.14 -18.53
N ARG A 17 -4.22 6.95 -19.08
CA ARG A 17 -5.09 5.76 -18.98
C ARG A 17 -4.52 4.63 -18.11
N LEU A 18 -3.36 4.84 -17.50
CA LEU A 18 -2.73 3.90 -16.58
C LEU A 18 -2.22 4.64 -15.35
N VAL A 19 -2.63 4.18 -14.17
CA VAL A 19 -2.07 4.58 -12.89
C VAL A 19 -1.46 3.35 -12.23
N VAL A 20 -0.19 3.46 -11.87
CA VAL A 20 0.54 2.43 -11.14
C VAL A 20 0.76 2.90 -9.71
N VAL A 21 0.23 2.16 -8.75
CA VAL A 21 0.60 2.29 -7.34
C VAL A 21 1.85 1.43 -7.12
N LEU A 22 2.99 2.08 -6.95
CA LEU A 22 4.28 1.40 -6.83
C LEU A 22 4.72 1.32 -5.37
N GLY A 23 4.68 0.13 -4.80
CA GLY A 23 5.40 -0.20 -3.56
C GLY A 23 6.86 -0.56 -3.84
N HIS A 24 7.61 -0.89 -2.80
CA HIS A 24 8.99 -1.33 -2.94
C HIS A 24 9.43 -2.24 -1.80
N SER A 25 10.43 -3.08 -2.06
CA SER A 25 11.09 -3.88 -1.02
C SER A 25 11.71 -2.99 0.05
N HIS A 26 11.93 -3.52 1.25
CA HIS A 26 12.50 -2.78 2.39
C HIS A 26 11.74 -1.49 2.76
N CYS A 27 10.41 -1.48 2.63
CA CYS A 27 9.60 -0.31 2.93
C CYS A 27 9.56 0.00 4.44
N GLY A 28 10.41 0.93 4.88
CA GLY A 28 10.54 1.29 6.30
C GLY A 28 9.24 1.74 6.99
N ALA A 29 8.27 2.30 6.24
CA ALA A 29 6.97 2.67 6.80
C ALA A 29 6.10 1.43 7.11
N VAL A 30 6.15 0.40 6.27
CA VAL A 30 5.49 -0.88 6.52
C VAL A 30 6.19 -1.63 7.64
N THR A 31 7.53 -1.66 7.63
CA THR A 31 8.34 -2.24 8.73
C THR A 31 8.00 -1.62 10.08
N ALA A 32 8.01 -0.28 10.17
CA ALA A 32 7.64 0.43 11.40
C ALA A 32 6.20 0.10 11.84
N CYS A 33 5.29 -0.12 10.90
CA CYS A 33 3.93 -0.53 11.22
C CYS A 33 3.85 -1.96 11.77
N VAL A 34 4.61 -2.91 11.23
CA VAL A 34 4.72 -4.28 11.76
C VAL A 34 5.32 -4.24 13.16
N GLU A 35 6.43 -3.52 13.36
CA GLU A 35 7.06 -3.34 14.67
C GLU A 35 6.12 -2.72 15.69
N ALA A 36 5.32 -1.72 15.29
CA ALA A 36 4.33 -1.10 16.16
C ALA A 36 3.23 -2.06 16.64
N LEU A 37 2.87 -3.06 15.81
CA LEU A 37 1.89 -4.08 16.17
C LEU A 37 2.50 -5.14 17.10
N MET A 38 3.77 -5.51 16.87
CA MET A 38 4.49 -6.47 17.70
C MET A 38 4.91 -5.89 19.06
N ASN A 39 5.19 -4.58 19.11
CA ASN A 39 5.57 -3.86 20.32
C ASN A 39 4.68 -2.61 20.52
N PRO A 40 3.47 -2.78 21.10
CA PRO A 40 2.53 -1.69 21.28
C PRO A 40 3.02 -0.55 22.20
N GLU A 41 4.04 -0.80 23.02
CA GLU A 41 4.63 0.21 23.92
C GLU A 41 5.63 1.12 23.20
N GLN A 42 5.97 0.83 21.93
CA GLN A 42 6.87 1.65 21.12
C GLN A 42 6.25 3.01 20.81
N ASN A 43 6.93 4.07 21.26
CA ASN A 43 6.46 5.44 21.07
C ASN A 43 7.04 6.05 19.79
N TYR A 44 6.17 6.45 18.87
CA TYR A 44 6.53 7.25 17.71
C TYR A 44 6.23 8.73 17.94
N THR A 45 6.93 9.60 17.20
CA THR A 45 6.50 11.01 17.10
C THR A 45 5.12 11.09 16.43
N THR A 46 4.34 12.14 16.67
CA THR A 46 2.98 12.30 16.14
C THR A 46 2.89 12.10 14.62
N ASN A 47 3.85 12.64 13.87
CA ASN A 47 3.85 12.53 12.42
C ASN A 47 4.17 11.10 11.96
N LEU A 48 5.10 10.40 12.62
CA LEU A 48 5.38 9.00 12.33
C LEU A 48 4.19 8.11 12.68
N GLN A 49 3.53 8.36 13.81
CA GLN A 49 2.32 7.63 14.20
C GLN A 49 1.23 7.78 13.13
N SER A 50 1.07 8.97 12.55
CA SER A 50 0.11 9.18 11.46
C SER A 50 0.40 8.36 10.20
N ILE A 51 1.66 8.02 9.93
CA ILE A 51 2.06 7.14 8.83
C ILE A 51 1.71 5.69 9.18
N VAL A 52 2.10 5.24 10.37
CA VAL A 52 1.79 3.90 10.88
C VAL A 52 0.28 3.67 10.88
N ASP A 53 -0.51 4.63 11.36
CA ASP A 53 -1.97 4.51 11.45
C ASP A 53 -2.64 4.37 10.07
N ARG A 54 -2.08 5.00 9.02
CA ARG A 54 -2.57 4.86 7.64
C ARG A 54 -2.26 3.50 7.04
N ILE A 55 -1.12 2.92 7.40
CA ILE A 55 -0.67 1.61 6.88
C ILE A 55 -1.31 0.46 7.64
N ARG A 56 -1.57 0.63 8.95
CA ARG A 56 -2.08 -0.40 9.86
C ARG A 56 -3.22 -1.26 9.30
N PRO A 57 -4.24 -0.71 8.62
CA PRO A 57 -5.34 -1.53 8.09
C PRO A 57 -4.89 -2.60 7.08
N SER A 58 -3.78 -2.38 6.36
CA SER A 58 -3.21 -3.36 5.42
C SER A 58 -2.38 -4.46 6.10
N VAL A 59 -1.87 -4.20 7.31
CA VAL A 59 -0.94 -5.07 8.05
C VAL A 59 -1.67 -5.89 9.10
N TYR A 60 -2.68 -5.31 9.75
CA TYR A 60 -3.32 -5.86 10.95
C TYR A 60 -3.84 -7.28 10.77
N ASN A 61 -4.58 -7.55 9.69
CA ASN A 61 -5.13 -8.89 9.45
C ASN A 61 -4.03 -9.94 9.19
N LEU A 62 -2.92 -9.54 8.56
CA LEU A 62 -1.78 -10.45 8.34
C LEU A 62 -1.07 -10.76 9.65
N HIS A 63 -0.89 -9.74 10.50
CA HIS A 63 -0.34 -9.92 11.85
C HIS A 63 -1.19 -10.89 12.67
N GLU A 64 -2.51 -10.69 12.74
CA GLU A 64 -3.42 -11.57 13.50
C GLU A 64 -3.37 -13.02 12.99
N LEU A 65 -3.32 -13.22 11.67
CA LEU A 65 -3.19 -14.57 11.10
C LEU A 65 -1.84 -15.23 11.40
N ALA A 66 -0.77 -14.43 11.45
CA ALA A 66 0.57 -14.92 11.77
C ALA A 66 0.69 -15.30 13.25
N THR A 67 0.09 -14.51 14.16
CA THR A 67 0.15 -14.74 15.61
C THR A 67 -0.83 -15.81 16.09
N ALA A 68 -1.96 -16.02 15.39
CA ALA A 68 -3.02 -16.95 15.80
C ALA A 68 -2.55 -18.41 16.01
N LYS A 69 -1.46 -18.83 15.37
CA LYS A 69 -0.94 -20.20 15.45
C LYS A 69 -0.04 -20.45 16.66
N GLY A 70 0.31 -19.43 17.45
CA GLY A 70 1.11 -19.55 18.67
C GLY A 70 2.54 -20.07 18.46
N GLY A 71 3.06 -19.99 17.23
CA GLY A 71 4.44 -20.34 16.88
C GLY A 71 5.29 -19.11 16.59
N ASP A 72 6.58 -19.33 16.33
CA ASP A 72 7.48 -18.27 15.90
C ASP A 72 7.00 -17.63 14.59
N ILE A 73 7.04 -16.29 14.56
CA ILE A 73 6.63 -15.51 13.41
C ILE A 73 7.87 -15.22 12.57
N ASP A 74 7.81 -15.56 11.29
CA ASP A 74 8.76 -15.02 10.32
C ASP A 74 8.41 -13.55 10.05
N VAL A 75 9.11 -12.66 10.75
CA VAL A 75 8.87 -11.21 10.68
C VAL A 75 9.16 -10.67 9.28
N GLN A 76 10.14 -11.22 8.58
CA GLN A 76 10.50 -10.74 7.24
C GLN A 76 9.40 -11.11 6.24
N GLU A 77 8.91 -12.35 6.26
CA GLU A 77 7.77 -12.76 5.44
C GLU A 77 6.51 -11.94 5.76
N LEU A 78 6.27 -11.61 7.04
CA LEU A 78 5.16 -10.73 7.43
C LEU A 78 5.31 -9.33 6.83
N ILE A 79 6.52 -8.75 6.85
CA ILE A 79 6.81 -7.45 6.25
C ILE A 79 6.58 -7.50 4.74
N ASP A 80 7.13 -8.49 4.04
CA ASP A 80 7.06 -8.59 2.59
C ASP A 80 5.61 -8.73 2.12
N ARG A 81 4.82 -9.60 2.77
CA ARG A 81 3.38 -9.70 2.52
C ARG A 81 2.61 -8.41 2.82
N SER A 82 3.03 -7.69 3.85
CA SER A 82 2.42 -6.43 4.26
C SER A 82 2.68 -5.32 3.25
N ILE A 83 3.84 -5.32 2.57
CA ILE A 83 4.12 -4.41 1.45
C ILE A 83 3.11 -4.64 0.32
N SER A 84 2.93 -5.88 -0.10
CA SER A 84 1.94 -6.23 -1.13
C SER A 84 0.52 -5.86 -0.73
N ALA A 85 0.14 -6.14 0.53
CA ALA A 85 -1.18 -5.80 1.04
C ALA A 85 -1.40 -4.27 1.06
N ASN A 86 -0.38 -3.49 1.43
CA ASN A 86 -0.45 -2.04 1.44
C ASN A 86 -0.62 -1.46 0.02
N VAL A 87 0.08 -2.02 -0.97
CA VAL A 87 -0.09 -1.65 -2.38
C VAL A 87 -1.52 -1.96 -2.84
N ARG A 88 -2.01 -3.18 -2.59
CA ARG A 88 -3.38 -3.60 -2.96
C ARG A 88 -4.45 -2.72 -2.32
N MET A 89 -4.29 -2.42 -1.03
CA MET A 89 -5.19 -1.52 -0.32
C MET A 89 -5.17 -0.11 -0.94
N SER A 90 -3.98 0.42 -1.26
CA SER A 90 -3.84 1.72 -1.89
C SER A 90 -4.47 1.77 -3.29
N VAL A 91 -4.34 0.71 -4.09
CA VAL A 91 -5.06 0.56 -5.36
C VAL A 91 -6.57 0.59 -5.14
N SER A 92 -7.07 -0.19 -4.17
CA SER A 92 -8.51 -0.23 -3.86
C SER A 92 -9.02 1.13 -3.40
N GLN A 93 -8.29 1.83 -2.54
CA GLN A 93 -8.66 3.17 -2.09
C GLN A 93 -8.68 4.16 -3.26
N LEU A 94 -7.68 4.10 -4.14
CA LEU A 94 -7.60 5.01 -5.28
C LEU A 94 -8.75 4.82 -6.27
N LYS A 95 -9.19 3.57 -6.51
CA LYS A 95 -10.36 3.25 -7.33
C LYS A 95 -11.65 3.91 -6.84
N HIS A 96 -11.75 4.24 -5.55
CA HIS A 96 -12.92 4.90 -4.95
C HIS A 96 -12.60 6.29 -4.40
N ALA A 97 -11.43 6.85 -4.72
CA ALA A 97 -10.94 8.10 -4.14
C ALA A 97 -11.70 9.33 -4.66
N SER A 98 -12.31 9.22 -5.84
CA SER A 98 -13.18 10.23 -6.40
C SER A 98 -14.11 9.65 -7.46
N ARG A 99 -15.20 10.37 -7.76
CA ARG A 99 -16.16 9.94 -8.80
C ARG A 99 -15.50 9.80 -10.17
N LEU A 100 -14.60 10.73 -10.52
CA LEU A 100 -13.90 10.70 -11.82
C LEU A 100 -13.09 9.40 -11.99
N LEU A 101 -12.26 9.06 -11.00
CA LEU A 101 -11.42 7.86 -11.07
C LEU A 101 -12.27 6.59 -11.02
N GLU A 102 -13.31 6.57 -10.20
CA GLU A 102 -14.22 5.43 -10.07
C GLU A 102 -14.99 5.14 -11.35
N ASP A 103 -15.58 6.16 -11.97
CA ASP A 103 -16.34 6.03 -13.21
C ASP A 103 -15.44 5.56 -14.35
N MET A 104 -14.27 6.20 -14.54
CA MET A 104 -13.34 5.80 -15.59
C MET A 104 -12.76 4.40 -15.39
N ASN A 105 -12.48 3.99 -14.14
CA ASN A 105 -12.03 2.63 -13.87
C ASN A 105 -13.14 1.60 -14.13
N ARG A 106 -14.38 1.90 -13.75
CA ARG A 106 -15.55 1.03 -14.01
C ARG A 106 -15.84 0.87 -15.49
N GLU A 107 -15.66 1.94 -16.27
CA GLU A 107 -15.88 1.95 -17.73
C GLU A 107 -14.72 1.34 -18.52
N GLY A 108 -13.63 0.96 -17.85
CA GLY A 108 -12.42 0.40 -18.49
C GLY A 108 -11.57 1.46 -19.20
N GLU A 109 -11.85 2.73 -18.96
CA GLU A 109 -11.15 3.87 -19.54
C GLU A 109 -9.84 4.23 -18.83
N LEU A 110 -9.74 3.85 -17.56
CA LEU A 110 -8.57 4.02 -16.71
C LEU A 110 -8.23 2.69 -16.03
N LEU A 111 -6.99 2.23 -16.19
CA LEU A 111 -6.50 1.08 -15.45
C LEU A 111 -5.71 1.53 -14.22
N ILE A 112 -6.09 1.04 -13.04
CA ILE A 112 -5.36 1.28 -11.79
C ILE A 112 -4.80 -0.04 -11.27
N VAL A 113 -3.48 -0.19 -11.30
CA VAL A 113 -2.76 -1.43 -10.93
C VAL A 113 -1.75 -1.19 -9.81
N GLY A 114 -1.40 -2.27 -9.11
CA GLY A 114 -0.34 -2.29 -8.12
C GLY A 114 0.92 -2.95 -8.68
N ALA A 115 2.08 -2.46 -8.28
CA ALA A 115 3.37 -3.07 -8.59
C ALA A 115 4.34 -2.89 -7.41
N GLU A 116 5.39 -3.69 -7.39
CA GLU A 116 6.46 -3.62 -6.40
C GLU A 116 7.81 -3.48 -7.08
N TYR A 117 8.59 -2.51 -6.63
CA TYR A 117 9.98 -2.31 -7.04
C TYR A 117 10.93 -3.02 -6.09
N ASN A 118 11.73 -3.95 -6.60
CA ASN A 118 12.78 -4.58 -5.83
C ASN A 118 14.03 -3.69 -5.83
N LEU A 119 14.41 -3.16 -4.67
CA LEU A 119 15.57 -2.27 -4.51
C LEU A 119 16.91 -2.95 -4.78
N ASP A 120 17.00 -4.27 -4.59
CA ASP A 120 18.24 -5.04 -4.74
C ASP A 120 18.50 -5.37 -6.21
N THR A 121 17.45 -5.66 -6.99
CA THR A 121 17.57 -6.05 -8.41
C THR A 121 17.24 -4.93 -9.39
N GLY A 122 16.48 -3.92 -8.98
CA GLY A 122 15.95 -2.87 -9.85
C GLY A 122 14.76 -3.32 -10.70
N GLU A 123 14.20 -4.50 -10.45
CA GLU A 123 13.06 -5.04 -11.20
C GLU A 123 11.73 -4.51 -10.63
N VAL A 124 10.73 -4.40 -11.51
CA VAL A 124 9.36 -4.07 -11.14
C VAL A 124 8.46 -5.26 -11.46
N GLU A 125 7.77 -5.78 -10.44
CA GLU A 125 6.80 -6.85 -10.58
C GLU A 125 5.38 -6.29 -10.42
N PHE A 126 4.50 -6.55 -11.39
CA PHE A 126 3.09 -6.17 -11.27
C PHE A 126 2.33 -7.21 -10.46
N LEU A 127 1.57 -6.72 -9.47
CA LEU A 127 0.79 -7.59 -8.61
C LEU A 127 -0.42 -8.16 -9.36
N PRO A 128 -0.77 -9.44 -9.13
CA PRO A 128 -2.00 -10.02 -9.67
C PRO A 128 -3.23 -9.19 -9.31
N MET A 129 -4.10 -8.92 -10.28
CA MET A 129 -5.36 -8.18 -10.10
C MET A 129 -6.45 -9.01 -9.46
#